data_AF-A0A2L0N028-F1
#
_entry.id   AF-A0A2L0N028-F1
#
_cell.length_a   1.000
_cell.length_b   1.000
_cell.length_c   1.000
_cell.angle_alpha   90.00
_cell.angle_beta   90.00
_cell.angle_gamma   90.00
#
_symmetry.space_group_name_H-M   'P 1'
#
loop_
_entity.id
_entity.type
_entity.pdbx_description
1 polymer ?
#
loop_
_entity_poly.entity_id
_entity_poly.type
_entity_poly.pdbx_seq_one_letter_code
_entity_poly.pdbx_strand_id
1 'polypeptide(L)' 'MPDLDPAAGAHDPAPAALDPADGEPLPLGVGLAPTGHPAVDAGLARLEALDGVPTEAHVAVYEDVHQRLTDTLAALDRE' A
#
# COMPACT_ATOMS: atom_id res chain seq x y z
N MET A 1 29.43 0.94 26.00
CA MET A 1 28.68 0.64 24.76
C MET A 1 28.42 -0.85 24.78
N PRO A 2 27.17 -1.31 24.97
CA PRO A 2 26.86 -2.74 24.92
C PRO A 2 26.98 -3.27 23.50
N ASP A 3 27.54 -4.48 23.40
CA ASP A 3 27.70 -5.31 22.21
C ASP A 3 26.31 -5.71 21.68
N LEU A 4 26.01 -5.39 20.42
CA LEU A 4 24.76 -5.81 19.78
C LEU A 4 24.99 -7.16 19.11
N ASP A 5 24.49 -8.21 19.74
CA ASP A 5 24.30 -9.54 19.15
C ASP A 5 23.56 -9.40 17.80
N PRO A 6 24.08 -9.94 16.68
CA PRO A 6 23.29 -10.10 15.48
C PRO A 6 22.36 -11.30 15.70
N ALA A 7 21.25 -11.07 16.42
CA ALA A 7 20.09 -11.93 16.31
C ALA A 7 19.62 -11.85 14.85
N ALA A 8 20.19 -12.73 14.03
CA ALA A 8 19.72 -13.09 12.72
C ALA A 8 18.24 -13.43 12.90
N GLY A 9 17.39 -12.45 12.58
CA GLY A 9 15.97 -12.67 12.41
C GLY A 9 15.87 -13.78 11.39
N ALA A 10 15.46 -14.97 11.86
CA ALA A 10 15.10 -16.06 11.00
C ALA A 10 14.03 -15.52 10.06
N HIS A 11 14.43 -15.16 8.85
CA HIS A 11 13.52 -14.88 7.76
C HIS A 11 12.75 -16.19 7.58
N ASP A 12 11.48 -16.18 7.98
CA ASP A 12 10.52 -17.23 7.63
C ASP A 12 10.75 -17.57 6.16
N PRO A 13 10.88 -18.85 5.76
CA PRO A 13 11.16 -19.17 4.37
C PRO A 13 10.11 -18.48 3.51
N ALA A 14 10.56 -17.52 2.69
CA ALA A 14 9.71 -16.81 1.76
C ALA A 14 8.84 -17.84 1.02
N PRO A 15 7.52 -17.63 0.93
CA PRO A 15 6.64 -18.60 0.29
C PRO A 15 7.21 -18.94 -1.08
N ALA A 16 7.36 -20.24 -1.36
CA ALA A 16 7.82 -20.72 -2.66
C ALA A 16 7.02 -19.95 -3.72
N ALA A 17 7.72 -19.28 -4.64
CA ALA A 17 7.11 -18.42 -5.64
C ALA A 17 5.91 -19.15 -6.25
N LEU A 18 4.72 -18.66 -5.93
CA LEU A 18 3.49 -19.16 -6.52
C LEU A 18 3.67 -18.90 -8.02
N ASP A 19 3.75 -19.97 -8.82
CA ASP A 19 3.64 -19.86 -10.27
C ASP A 19 2.32 -19.11 -10.49
N PRO A 20 2.33 -17.90 -11.08
CA PRO A 20 1.10 -17.17 -11.31
C PRO A 20 0.26 -18.05 -12.22
N ALA A 21 -0.75 -18.73 -11.64
CA ALA A 21 -1.69 -19.50 -12.40
C ALA A 21 -2.15 -18.63 -13.58
N ASP A 22 -2.28 -19.19 -14.78
CA ASP A 22 -2.66 -18.50 -16.04
C ASP A 22 -3.99 -17.69 -15.98
N GLY A 23 -4.60 -17.54 -14.80
CA GLY A 23 -5.73 -16.67 -14.54
C GLY A 23 -5.30 -15.25 -14.18
N GLU A 24 -6.09 -14.29 -14.65
CA GLU A 24 -6.00 -12.90 -14.22
C GLU A 24 -6.06 -12.82 -12.68
N PRO A 25 -5.25 -11.95 -12.05
CA PRO A 25 -5.28 -11.75 -10.60
C PRO A 25 -6.71 -11.40 -10.16
N LEU A 26 -7.26 -12.21 -9.26
CA LEU A 26 -8.58 -11.97 -8.67
C LEU A 26 -8.49 -10.89 -7.60
N PRO A 27 -9.51 -10.02 -7.46
CA PRO A 27 -9.53 -9.01 -6.42
C PRO A 27 -9.51 -9.65 -5.03
N LEU A 28 -8.80 -9.03 -4.09
CA LEU A 28 -8.60 -9.53 -2.71
C LEU A 28 -9.88 -9.57 -1.87
N GLY A 29 -11.02 -9.08 -2.38
CA GLY A 29 -12.30 -9.10 -1.69
C GLY A 29 -12.38 -8.20 -0.46
N VAL A 30 -11.45 -7.26 -0.31
CA VAL A 30 -11.44 -6.27 0.77
C VAL A 30 -12.31 -5.08 0.38
N GLY A 31 -13.36 -4.80 1.17
CA GLY A 31 -14.19 -3.61 0.98
C GLY A 31 -13.56 -2.41 1.69
N LEU A 32 -13.36 -1.30 0.97
CA LEU A 32 -12.96 -0.03 1.57
C LEU A 32 -14.19 0.62 2.22
N ALA A 33 -14.18 0.76 3.54
CA ALA A 33 -15.18 1.59 4.23
C ALA A 33 -14.75 3.07 4.13
N PRO A 34 -15.70 4.00 3.91
CA PRO A 34 -15.37 5.42 3.86
C PRO A 34 -14.78 5.86 5.21
N THR A 35 -13.69 6.62 5.15
CA THR A 35 -12.98 7.10 6.33
C THR A 35 -13.66 8.31 6.97
N GLY A 36 -14.53 8.99 6.21
CA GLY A 36 -15.21 10.20 6.63
C GLY A 36 -14.37 11.46 6.42
N HIS A 37 -13.15 11.33 5.90
CA HIS A 37 -12.29 12.45 5.54
C HIS A 37 -12.14 12.54 4.01
N PRO A 38 -12.68 13.60 3.36
CA PRO A 38 -12.85 13.63 1.91
C PRO A 38 -11.53 13.55 1.13
N ALA A 39 -10.44 14.10 1.70
CA ALA A 39 -9.11 14.03 1.07
C ALA A 39 -8.53 12.60 1.07
N VAL A 40 -8.79 11.82 2.13
CA VAL A 40 -8.36 10.43 2.26
C VAL A 40 -9.22 9.54 1.36
N ASP A 41 -10.54 9.74 1.38
CA ASP A 41 -11.47 8.97 0.54
C ASP A 41 -11.17 9.18 -0.96
N ALA A 42 -10.80 10.40 -1.38
CA ALA A 42 -10.36 10.66 -2.74
C ALA A 42 -9.04 9.97 -3.11
N GLY A 43 -8.12 9.81 -2.15
CA GLY A 43 -6.88 9.04 -2.34
C GLY A 43 -7.16 7.54 -2.52
N LEU A 44 -8.06 6.99 -1.71
CA LEU A 44 -8.48 5.60 -1.80
C LEU A 44 -9.18 5.27 -3.13
N ALA A 45 -10.10 6.12 -3.59
CA ALA A 45 -10.74 5.95 -4.90
C ALA A 45 -9.74 5.97 -6.06
N ARG A 46 -8.62 6.69 -5.92
CA ARG A 46 -7.56 6.70 -6.92
C ARG A 46 -6.74 5.41 -6.92
N LEU A 47 -6.60 4.76 -5.77
CA LEU A 47 -6.00 3.43 -5.67
C LEU A 47 -6.90 2.35 -6.27
N GLU A 48 -8.22 2.41 -6.06
CA GLU A 48 -9.16 1.48 -6.71
C GLU A 48 -9.08 1.57 -8.24
N ALA A 49 -8.82 2.77 -8.78
CA ALA A 49 -8.64 2.95 -10.22
C ALA A 49 -7.35 2.30 -10.78
N LEU A 50 -6.44 1.80 -9.93
CA LEU A 50 -5.28 1.02 -10.35
C LEU A 50 -5.59 -0.47 -10.53
N ASP A 51 -6.74 -0.95 -10.09
CA ASP A 51 -7.09 -2.36 -10.29
C ASP A 51 -7.09 -2.69 -11.79
N GLY A 52 -6.28 -3.68 -12.18
CA GLY A 52 -6.10 -4.10 -13.57
C GLY A 52 -5.21 -3.19 -14.42
N VAL A 53 -4.57 -2.17 -13.83
CA VAL A 53 -3.57 -1.34 -14.51
C VAL A 53 -2.21 -2.08 -14.50
N PRO A 54 -1.36 -1.91 -15.52
CA PRO A 54 0.01 -2.41 -15.51
C PRO A 54 0.82 -1.79 -14.35
N THR A 55 1.62 -2.61 -13.68
CA THR A 55 2.35 -2.24 -12.46
C THR A 55 3.37 -1.12 -12.69
N GLU A 56 3.85 -0.94 -13.92
CA GLU A 56 4.72 0.16 -14.31
C GLU A 56 4.05 1.53 -14.13
N ALA A 57 2.72 1.59 -14.26
CA ALA A 57 1.94 2.81 -14.07
C ALA A 57 1.54 3.03 -12.59
N HIS A 58 1.70 2.03 -11.72
CA HIS A 58 1.29 2.12 -10.32
C HIS A 58 2.18 3.06 -9.50
N VAL A 59 3.48 3.10 -9.80
CA VAL A 59 4.47 3.88 -9.04
C VAL A 59 4.05 5.34 -8.91
N ALA A 60 3.74 5.99 -10.05
CA ALA A 60 3.35 7.40 -10.06
C ALA A 60 2.04 7.65 -9.28
N VAL A 61 1.16 6.67 -9.19
CA VAL A 61 -0.10 6.78 -8.46
C VAL A 61 0.11 6.58 -6.97
N TYR A 62 0.92 5.61 -6.57
CA TYR A 62 1.28 5.40 -5.17
C TYR A 62 1.97 6.62 -4.56
N GLU A 63 2.92 7.23 -5.28
CA GLU A 63 3.64 8.42 -4.79
C GLU A 63 2.71 9.61 -4.57
N ASP A 64 1.79 9.89 -5.50
CA ASP A 64 0.80 10.97 -5.34
C ASP A 64 -0.16 10.72 -4.18
N VAL A 65 -0.63 9.48 -4.02
CA VAL A 65 -1.50 9.11 -2.88
C VAL A 65 -0.73 9.24 -1.57
N HIS A 66 0.53 8.82 -1.52
CA HIS A 66 1.38 8.93 -0.34
C HIS A 66 1.61 10.39 0.06
N GLN A 67 1.93 11.24 -0.92
CA GLN A 67 2.11 12.67 -0.69
C GLN A 67 0.83 13.32 -0.16
N ARG A 68 -0.32 13.06 -0.81
CA ARG A 68 -1.63 13.59 -0.40
C ARG A 68 -2.01 13.18 1.01
N LEU A 69 -1.80 11.91 1.36
CA LEU A 69 -2.12 11.41 2.70
C LEU A 69 -1.23 12.08 3.75
N THR A 70 0.07 12.19 3.49
CA THR A 70 1.02 12.87 4.37
C THR A 70 0.64 14.34 4.56
N ASP A 71 0.29 15.05 3.49
CA ASP A 71 -0.14 16.45 3.55
C ASP A 71 -1.43 16.64 4.35
N THR A 72 -2.38 15.72 4.18
CA THR A 72 -3.65 15.73 4.92
C THR A 72 -3.41 15.50 6.41
N LEU A 73 -2.58 14.52 6.77
CA LEU A 73 -2.23 14.25 8.17
C LEU A 73 -1.46 15.42 8.80
N ALA A 74 -0.53 16.02 8.06
CA ALA A 74 0.21 17.20 8.51
C ALA A 74 -0.70 18.42 8.67
N ALA A 75 -1.78 18.53 7.89
CA ALA A 75 -2.78 19.59 8.06
C ALA A 75 -3.59 19.39 9.33
N LEU A 76 -4.06 18.16 9.59
CA LEU A 76 -4.81 17.81 10.81
C LEU A 76 -3.99 17.98 12.09
N ASP A 77 -2.67 17.71 12.06
CA ASP A 77 -1.78 17.91 13.20
C ASP A 77 -1.64 19.38 13.62
N ARG A 78 -1.92 20.32 12.70
CA ARG A 78 -1.84 21.76 12.95
C ARG A 78 -3.17 22.40 13.38
N GLU A 79 -4.24 21.61 13.52
CA GLU A 79 -5.54 22.04 14.06
C GLU A 79 -5.55 22.03 15.60
#